data_AF-A0A1F7Y2F8-F1
#
_entry.id   AF-A0A1F7Y2F8-F1
#
_cell.length_a   1.000
_cell.length_b   1.000
_cell.length_c   1.000
_cell.angle_alpha   90.00
_cell.angle_beta   90.00
_cell.angle_gamma   90.00
#
_symmetry.space_group_name_H-M   'P 1'
#
loop_
_entity.id
_entity.type
_entity.pdbx_description
1 polymer ?
#
loop_
_entity_poly.entity_id
_entity_poly.type
_entity_poly.pdbx_seq_one_letter_code
_entity_poly.pdbx_strand_id
1 'polypeptide(L)'
;MEKLAVSISNSFFGGNHFLNTLPGVSRLVSILLSNAIAIAGILFLFILVFAGIQMISGAGKSPQEVARGREIILAAIIGLIIIFLSFWIVRIVARSTGLTIL
;
A
#
# COMPACT_ATOMS: atom_id res chain seq x y z
N MET A 1 50.29 -2.79 -19.84
CA MET A 1 49.12 -2.14 -20.47
C MET A 1 47.85 -2.83 -19.97
N GLU A 2 47.51 -2.63 -18.71
CA GLU A 2 46.37 -3.32 -18.06
C GLU A 2 45.45 -2.31 -17.39
N LYS A 3 44.79 -1.43 -18.15
CA LYS A 3 43.60 -0.72 -17.69
C LYS A 3 42.69 -0.58 -18.90
N LEU A 4 41.37 -0.71 -18.69
CA LEU A 4 40.26 -0.60 -19.66
C LEU A 4 39.47 -1.89 -19.99
N ALA A 5 39.54 -2.93 -19.14
CA ALA A 5 38.43 -3.90 -19.11
C ALA A 5 37.26 -3.28 -18.30
N VAL A 6 36.46 -2.42 -18.94
CA VAL A 6 35.16 -2.02 -18.37
C VAL A 6 34.25 -3.23 -18.52
N SER A 7 34.02 -3.95 -17.42
CA SER A 7 33.06 -5.05 -17.40
C SER A 7 31.66 -4.44 -17.49
N ILE A 8 31.19 -4.29 -18.73
CA ILE A 8 29.84 -3.83 -19.07
C ILE A 8 28.84 -4.73 -18.32
N SER A 9 29.08 -6.03 -18.26
CA SER A 9 28.22 -6.95 -17.54
C SER A 9 28.11 -6.64 -16.03
N ASN A 10 29.22 -6.44 -15.32
CA ASN A 10 29.16 -6.08 -13.89
C ASN A 10 28.65 -4.66 -13.63
N SER A 11 28.84 -3.75 -14.58
CA SER A 11 28.43 -2.35 -14.45
C SER A 11 26.92 -2.15 -14.74
N PHE A 12 26.34 -3.01 -15.59
CA PHE A 12 24.91 -2.97 -15.97
C PHE A 12 24.05 -4.06 -15.28
N PHE A 13 24.61 -5.21 -14.95
CA PHE A 13 23.88 -6.35 -14.37
C PHE A 13 24.41 -6.80 -13.00
N GLY A 14 25.44 -6.15 -12.45
CA GLY A 14 25.94 -6.39 -11.09
C GLY A 14 25.12 -5.68 -10.02
N GLY A 15 25.14 -6.20 -8.78
CA GLY A 15 24.27 -5.77 -7.66
C GLY A 15 24.34 -4.30 -7.23
N ASN A 16 25.27 -3.51 -7.78
CA ASN A 16 25.43 -2.07 -7.54
C ASN A 16 24.88 -1.24 -8.72
N HIS A 17 23.76 -1.66 -9.32
CA HIS A 17 23.16 -1.00 -10.47
C HIS A 17 22.44 0.31 -10.08
N PHE A 18 22.31 1.25 -11.03
CA PHE A 18 21.74 2.60 -10.85
C PHE A 18 20.36 2.63 -10.17
N LEU A 19 19.59 1.54 -10.29
CA LEU A 19 18.29 1.36 -9.65
C LEU A 19 18.38 1.35 -8.11
N ASN A 20 19.51 0.92 -7.52
CA ASN A 20 19.77 0.95 -6.07
C ASN A 20 20.30 2.32 -5.59
N THR A 21 20.87 3.12 -6.48
CA THR A 21 21.44 4.44 -6.16
C THR A 21 20.50 5.61 -6.47
N LEU A 22 19.36 5.38 -7.14
CA LEU A 22 18.36 6.40 -7.43
C LEU A 22 17.64 6.84 -6.14
N PRO A 23 18.00 8.00 -5.54
CA PRO A 23 17.28 8.56 -4.42
C PRO A 23 16.12 9.34 -5.03
N GLY A 24 14.99 8.67 -5.25
CA GLY A 24 13.82 9.36 -5.79
C GLY A 24 12.57 8.54 -5.61
N VAL A 25 12.37 7.51 -6.42
CA VAL A 25 11.07 6.85 -6.52
C VAL A 25 10.88 5.78 -5.44
N SER A 26 11.87 4.91 -5.20
CA SER A 26 11.75 3.80 -4.24
C SER A 26 11.49 4.27 -2.81
N ARG A 27 12.18 5.34 -2.39
CA ARG A 27 12.00 5.95 -1.07
C ARG A 27 10.65 6.67 -0.96
N LEU A 28 10.24 7.42 -1.99
CA LEU A 28 8.93 8.09 -1.99
C LEU A 28 7.78 7.08 -1.95
N VAL A 29 7.84 6.03 -2.76
CA VAL A 29 6.86 4.94 -2.76
C VAL A 29 6.81 4.26 -1.39
N SER A 30 7.97 4.03 -0.76
CA SER A 30 8.01 3.42 0.57
C SER A 30 7.35 4.30 1.65
N ILE A 31 7.66 5.60 1.66
CA ILE A 31 7.08 6.56 2.60
C ILE A 31 5.57 6.68 2.38
N LEU A 32 5.14 6.82 1.12
CA LEU A 32 3.73 6.93 0.78
C LEU A 32 2.95 5.68 1.17
N LEU A 33 3.47 4.48 0.83
CA LEU A 33 2.78 3.22 1.11
C LEU A 33 2.69 2.97 2.62
N SER A 34 3.77 3.17 3.36
CA SER A 34 3.78 3.00 4.82
C SER A 34 2.79 3.95 5.52
N ASN A 35 2.80 5.22 5.14
CA ASN A 35 1.87 6.21 5.70
C ASN A 35 0.42 5.94 5.28
N ALA A 36 0.18 5.53 4.03
CA ALA A 36 -1.15 5.20 3.54
C ALA A 36 -1.77 4.02 4.29
N ILE A 37 -0.99 2.96 4.57
CA ILE A 37 -1.45 1.81 5.36
C ILE A 37 -1.81 2.25 6.79
N ALA A 38 -0.96 3.06 7.43
CA ALA A 38 -1.21 3.56 8.78
C ALA A 38 -2.48 4.44 8.85
N ILE A 39 -2.60 5.40 7.93
CA ILE A 39 -3.77 6.29 7.84
C ILE A 39 -5.04 5.49 7.54
N ALA A 40 -4.97 4.53 6.62
CA ALA A 40 -6.11 3.70 6.27
C ALA A 40 -6.61 2.85 7.43
N GLY A 41 -5.70 2.28 8.25
CA GLY A 41 -6.08 1.54 9.45
C GLY A 41 -6.84 2.42 10.46
N ILE A 42 -6.37 3.65 10.67
CA ILE A 42 -7.03 4.63 11.55
C ILE A 42 -8.41 5.02 10.99
N LEU A 43 -8.48 5.39 9.71
CA LEU A 43 -9.74 5.76 9.06
C LEU A 43 -10.75 4.61 9.06
N PHE A 44 -10.30 3.39 8.80
CA PHE A 44 -11.14 2.19 8.83
C PHE A 44 -11.80 2.02 10.20
N LEU A 45 -11.07 2.24 11.29
CA LEU A 45 -11.62 2.16 12.64
C LEU A 45 -12.70 3.21 12.88
N PHE A 46 -12.47 4.47 12.48
CA PHE A 46 -13.49 5.52 12.60
C PHE A 46 -14.74 5.23 11.77
N ILE A 47 -14.57 4.72 10.55
CA ILE A 47 -15.69 4.35 9.68
C ILE A 47 -16.50 3.21 10.30
N LEU A 48 -15.84 2.18 10.83
CA LEU A 48 -16.53 1.08 11.52
C LEU A 48 -17.34 1.57 12.72
N VAL A 49 -16.76 2.44 13.55
CA VAL A 49 -17.45 2.99 14.73
C VAL A 49 -18.65 3.83 14.30
N PHE A 50 -18.46 4.75 13.35
CA PHE A 50 -19.51 5.63 12.88
C PHE A 50 -20.65 4.87 12.21
N ALA A 51 -20.32 3.98 11.26
CA ALA A 51 -21.31 3.17 10.57
C ALA A 51 -22.00 2.18 11.52
N GLY A 52 -21.28 1.64 12.50
CA GLY A 52 -21.85 0.78 13.54
C GLY A 52 -22.88 1.53 14.41
N ILE A 53 -22.55 2.74 14.87
CA ILE A 53 -23.49 3.59 15.61
C ILE A 53 -24.70 3.95 14.74
N GLN A 54 -24.48 4.27 13.45
CA GLN A 54 -25.56 4.56 12.51
C GLN A 54 -26.50 3.36 12.34
N MET A 55 -25.96 2.14 12.22
CA MET A 55 -26.78 0.92 12.15
C MET A 55 -27.58 0.69 13.44
N ILE A 56 -26.95 0.82 14.61
CA ILE A 56 -27.62 0.61 15.90
C ILE A 56 -28.74 1.63 16.12
N SER A 57 -28.47 2.91 15.84
CA SER A 57 -29.46 3.98 15.99
C SER A 57 -30.58 3.93 14.94
N GLY A 58 -30.28 3.43 13.74
CA GLY A 58 -31.23 3.22 12.66
C GLY A 58 -32.13 1.99 12.84
N ALA A 59 -31.67 0.95 13.55
CA ALA A 59 -32.37 -0.33 13.68
C ALA A 59 -33.79 -0.23 14.25
N GLY A 60 -34.07 0.78 15.08
CA GLY A 60 -35.40 1.04 15.63
C GLY A 60 -36.24 2.07 14.85
N LYS A 61 -35.70 2.69 13.79
CA LYS A 61 -36.31 3.83 13.10
C LYS A 61 -36.52 3.59 11.61
N SER A 62 -35.52 3.07 10.91
CA SER A 62 -35.55 2.90 9.46
C SER A 62 -34.64 1.75 9.00
N PRO A 63 -35.18 0.77 8.26
CA PRO A 63 -34.38 -0.26 7.60
C PRO A 63 -33.33 0.31 6.63
N GLN A 64 -33.57 1.49 6.03
CA GLN A 64 -32.63 2.11 5.11
C GLN A 64 -31.32 2.54 5.81
N GLU A 65 -31.40 3.07 7.03
CA GLU A 65 -30.19 3.47 7.79
C GLU A 65 -29.30 2.27 8.12
N VAL A 66 -29.91 1.12 8.43
CA VAL A 66 -29.18 -0.13 8.67
C VAL A 66 -28.50 -0.63 7.39
N ALA A 67 -29.21 -0.57 6.25
CA ALA A 67 -28.66 -0.97 4.95
C ALA A 67 -27.47 -0.07 4.57
N ARG A 68 -27.62 1.25 4.72
CA ARG A 68 -26.57 2.23 4.43
C ARG A 68 -25.33 2.01 5.28
N GLY A 69 -25.48 1.76 6.58
CA GLY A 69 -24.34 1.46 7.45
C GLY A 69 -23.60 0.19 7.03
N ARG A 70 -24.32 -0.87 6.60
CA ARG A 70 -23.69 -2.08 6.06
C ARG A 70 -22.91 -1.80 4.78
N GLU A 71 -23.46 -1.02 3.86
CA GLU A 71 -22.78 -0.63 2.62
C GLU A 71 -21.49 0.14 2.91
N ILE A 72 -21.52 1.07 3.86
CA ILE A 72 -20.33 1.83 4.29
C ILE A 72 -19.25 0.89 4.85
N ILE A 73 -19.63 -0.06 5.71
CA ILE A 73 -18.69 -1.05 6.28
C ILE A 73 -18.09 -1.91 5.17
N LEU A 74 -18.91 -2.40 4.22
CA LEU A 74 -18.44 -3.19 3.09
C LEU A 74 -17.46 -2.40 2.22
N ALA A 75 -17.78 -1.15 1.89
CA ALA A 75 -16.89 -0.27 1.13
C ALA A 75 -15.56 -0.04 1.86
N ALA A 76 -15.59 0.14 3.19
CA ALA A 76 -14.39 0.30 4.01
C ALA A 76 -13.52 -0.97 4.01
N ILE A 77 -14.14 -2.15 4.11
CA ILE A 77 -13.44 -3.45 4.05
C ILE A 77 -12.80 -3.64 2.66
N ILE A 78 -13.52 -3.34 1.58
CA ILE A 78 -13.00 -3.43 0.22
C ILE A 78 -11.80 -2.48 0.04
N GLY A 79 -11.91 -1.24 0.51
CA GLY A 79 -10.80 -0.29 0.49
C GLY A 79 -9.57 -0.80 1.25
N LEU A 80 -9.77 -1.39 2.43
CA LEU A 80 -8.70 -1.98 3.21
C LEU A 80 -8.02 -3.15 2.45
N ILE A 81 -8.81 -4.03 1.84
CA ILE A 81 -8.29 -5.16 1.04
C ILE A 81 -7.44 -4.65 -0.13
N ILE A 82 -7.90 -3.61 -0.84
CA ILE A 82 -7.14 -3.01 -1.95
C ILE A 82 -5.77 -2.51 -1.48
N ILE A 83 -5.71 -1.85 -0.32
CA ILE A 83 -4.45 -1.35 0.26
C ILE A 83 -3.53 -2.51 0.63
N PHE A 84 -4.07 -3.57 1.23
CA PHE A 84 -3.31 -4.79 1.52
C PHE A 84 -2.75 -5.42 0.23
N LEU A 85 -3.57 -5.55 -0.82
CA LEU A 85 -3.13 -6.08 -2.10
C LEU A 85 -2.05 -5.21 -2.75
N SER A 86 -2.17 -3.89 -2.64
CA SER A 86 -1.13 -2.95 -3.10
C SER A 86 0.22 -3.24 -2.46
N PHE A 87 0.26 -3.51 -1.15
CA PHE A 87 1.49 -3.89 -0.46
C PHE A 87 2.12 -5.18 -1.00
N TRP A 88 1.29 -6.19 -1.28
CA TRP A 88 1.78 -7.45 -1.87
C TRP A 88 2.34 -7.25 -3.27
N ILE A 89 1.66 -6.47 -4.11
CA ILE A 89 2.13 -6.13 -5.46
C ILE A 89 3.49 -5.43 -5.38
N VAL A 90 3.61 -4.40 -4.53
CA VAL A 90 4.87 -3.67 -4.35
C VAL A 90 6.00 -4.59 -3.89
N ARG A 91 5.73 -5.52 -2.96
CA ARG A 91 6.71 -6.51 -2.52
C ARG A 91 7.15 -7.48 -3.62
N ILE A 92 6.23 -7.93 -4.45
CA ILE A 92 6.55 -8.83 -5.57
C ILE A 92 7.45 -8.10 -6.57
N VAL A 93 7.10 -6.85 -6.92
CA VAL A 93 7.91 -6.00 -7.81
C VAL A 93 9.28 -5.70 -7.20
N ALA A 94 9.34 -5.39 -5.90
CA ALA A 94 10.60 -5.15 -5.19
C ALA A 94 11.54 -6.36 -5.29
N ARG A 95 11.03 -7.57 -5.01
CA ARG A 95 11.82 -8.80 -5.10
C ARG A 95 12.27 -9.14 -6.51
N SER A 96 11.43 -8.90 -7.53
CA SER A 96 11.79 -9.22 -8.92
C SER A 96 12.79 -8.22 -9.52
N THR A 97 12.77 -6.96 -9.07
CA THR A 97 13.64 -5.89 -9.58
C THR A 97 14.92 -5.71 -8.75
N GLY A 98 15.06 -6.41 -7.62
CA GLY A 98 16.19 -6.23 -6.70
C GLY A 98 16.15 -4.90 -5.93
N LEU A 99 15.02 -4.20 -5.95
CA LEU A 99 14.80 -2.97 -5.21
C LEU A 99 14.42 -3.30 -3.75
N THR A 100 15.04 -2.63 -2.79
CA THR A 100 14.59 -2.68 -1.39
C THR A 100 13.51 -1.62 -1.18
N ILE A 101 12.23 -2.03 -1.24
CA ILE A 101 11.04 -1.21 -0.98
C ILE A 101 10.32 -1.84 0.21
N LEU A 102 10.14 -1.07 1.30
CA LEU A 102 9.73 -1.54 2.64
C LEU A 102 10.48 -2.78 3.17
#